data_AF-A0A949M517-F1
#
_entry.id   AF-A0A949M517-F1
#
_cell.length_a   1.000
_cell.length_b   1.000
_cell.length_c   1.000
_cell.angle_alpha   90.00
_cell.angle_beta   90.00
_cell.angle_gamma   90.00
#
_symmetry.space_group_name_H-M   'P 1'
#
loop_
_entity.id
_entity.type
_entity.pdbx_description
1 polymer ?
#
loop_
_entity_poly.entity_id
_entity_poly.type
_entity_poly.pdbx_seq_one_letter_code
_entity_poly.pdbx_strand_id
1 'polypeptide(L)'
;VVCVVGGSNVALQALAAQHLPEKCAFVSSTIVLHPARAGAPLDAERLKGAMWSMVGRGTPDQLGGFAGFVEALGARPLFVDPVERDGMALAVDVIPQVLSALLMAAVSKDGAWRERMWTAGAAFGDATAGAMAAPTLVDAMLADKTTTAHWLNQVMRECVALRDAIEAGDGDAARAQLTQAAEKRERWYDDWRKGRETGAPPIDQQQGGRSIMGLFLGQRMADMLSGKPRNRR
;
A
#
# COMPACT_ATOMS: atom_id res chain seq x y z
N VAL A 1 26.03 10.49 -1.01
CA VAL A 1 24.56 10.31 -1.08
C VAL A 1 24.05 10.17 0.34
N VAL A 2 23.05 10.95 0.74
CA VAL A 2 22.32 10.78 2.01
C VAL A 2 21.04 10.02 1.70
N CYS A 3 20.75 8.94 2.41
CA CYS A 3 19.55 8.13 2.21
C CYS A 3 18.74 8.04 3.51
N VAL A 4 17.43 8.22 3.41
CA VAL A 4 16.47 7.96 4.50
C VAL A 4 15.56 6.82 4.08
N VAL A 5 15.28 5.90 5.01
CA VAL A 5 14.38 4.75 4.80
C VAL A 5 13.12 4.94 5.64
N GLY A 6 11.95 4.85 5.00
CA GLY A 6 10.64 5.07 5.61
C GLY A 6 10.20 6.53 5.60
N GLY A 7 8.95 6.78 6.00
CA GLY A 7 8.32 8.10 6.00
C GLY A 7 7.70 8.51 4.67
N SER A 8 7.06 9.69 4.65
CA SER A 8 6.52 10.29 3.42
C SER A 8 7.65 10.79 2.53
N ASN A 9 7.70 10.31 1.29
CA ASN A 9 8.70 10.75 0.32
C ASN A 9 8.48 12.22 -0.03
N VAL A 10 7.24 12.67 -0.17
CA VAL A 10 6.94 14.10 -0.42
C VAL A 10 7.52 14.98 0.69
N ALA A 11 7.24 14.66 1.95
CA ALA A 11 7.72 15.44 3.09
C ALA A 11 9.25 15.40 3.20
N LEU A 12 9.86 14.23 3.01
CA LEU A 12 11.31 14.07 3.09
C LEU A 12 12.05 14.81 1.97
N GLN A 13 11.53 14.81 0.74
CA GLN A 13 12.13 15.56 -0.36
C GLN A 13 12.04 17.07 -0.10
N ALA A 14 10.93 17.57 0.46
CA ALA A 14 10.78 18.97 0.84
C ALA A 14 11.80 19.37 1.95
N LEU A 15 11.93 18.55 2.99
CA LEU A 15 12.91 18.78 4.06
C LEU A 15 14.34 18.76 3.54
N ALA A 16 14.66 17.81 2.66
CA ALA A 16 15.96 17.77 2.02
C ALA A 16 16.23 19.05 1.21
N ALA A 17 15.24 19.55 0.45
CA ALA A 17 15.37 20.78 -0.34
C ALA A 17 15.67 22.00 0.53
N GLN A 18 15.10 22.03 1.74
CA GLN A 18 15.29 23.12 2.69
C GLN A 18 16.65 23.08 3.41
N HIS A 19 17.15 21.88 3.73
CA HIS A 19 18.25 21.75 4.69
C HIS A 19 19.57 21.19 4.13
N LEU A 20 19.54 20.50 2.98
CA LEU A 20 20.75 19.88 2.42
C LEU A 20 21.35 20.76 1.32
N PRO A 21 22.69 20.91 1.27
CA PRO A 21 23.35 21.63 0.18
C PRO A 21 23.05 21.02 -1.19
N GLU A 22 22.98 21.83 -2.26
CA GLU A 22 22.65 21.37 -3.63
C GLU A 22 23.58 20.25 -4.14
N LYS A 23 24.87 20.33 -3.80
CA LYS A 23 25.87 19.30 -4.15
C LYS A 23 25.64 17.94 -3.47
N CYS A 24 24.78 17.89 -2.44
CA CYS A 24 24.49 16.68 -1.68
C CYS A 24 23.30 15.94 -2.30
N ALA A 25 23.59 14.82 -2.97
CA ALA A 25 22.57 13.87 -3.38
C ALA A 25 21.78 13.35 -2.18
N PHE A 26 20.46 13.32 -2.32
CA PHE A 26 19.52 12.83 -1.32
C PHE A 26 18.59 11.79 -1.93
N VAL A 27 18.29 10.74 -1.18
CA VAL A 27 17.33 9.69 -1.54
C VAL A 27 16.39 9.45 -0.37
N SER A 28 15.09 9.66 -0.57
CA SER A 28 14.06 9.10 0.32
C SER A 28 13.65 7.74 -0.24
N SER A 29 13.46 6.74 0.63
CA SER A 29 13.27 5.38 0.15
C SER A 29 12.36 4.53 1.03
N THR A 30 11.87 3.43 0.47
CA THR A 30 11.21 2.36 1.22
C THR A 30 11.72 1.01 0.73
N ILE A 31 11.96 0.11 1.67
CA ILE A 31 12.30 -1.28 1.36
C ILE A 31 11.04 -2.12 1.49
N VAL A 32 10.62 -2.75 0.40
CA VAL A 32 9.47 -3.67 0.39
C VAL A 32 10.02 -5.08 0.34
N LEU A 33 9.97 -5.72 1.50
CA LEU A 33 10.47 -7.07 1.70
C LEU A 33 9.51 -8.10 1.10
N HIS A 34 10.07 -9.24 0.74
CA HIS A 34 9.28 -10.36 0.23
C HIS A 34 8.24 -10.80 1.30
N PRO A 35 6.93 -10.88 0.96
CA PRO A 35 5.88 -11.16 1.95
C PRO A 35 6.03 -12.55 2.60
N ALA A 36 6.61 -13.53 1.90
CA ALA A 36 6.92 -14.85 2.47
C ALA A 36 7.99 -14.87 3.57
N ARG A 37 8.73 -13.77 3.74
CA ARG A 37 9.76 -13.64 4.78
C ARG A 37 9.32 -12.67 5.87
N ALA A 38 8.02 -12.45 6.02
CA ALA A 38 7.47 -11.64 7.11
C ALA A 38 7.74 -12.30 8.48
N GLY A 39 8.03 -11.49 9.51
CA GLY A 39 8.30 -11.97 10.88
C GLY A 39 9.70 -12.53 11.15
N ALA A 40 10.50 -12.84 10.13
CA ALA A 40 11.91 -13.23 10.31
C ALA A 40 12.78 -12.03 10.73
N PRO A 41 13.91 -12.23 11.46
CA PRO A 41 14.87 -11.17 11.75
C PRO A 41 15.37 -10.49 10.47
N LEU A 42 15.59 -9.17 10.51
CA LEU A 42 16.15 -8.46 9.35
C LEU A 42 17.63 -8.83 9.15
N ASP A 43 17.94 -9.53 8.07
CA ASP A 43 19.29 -9.91 7.66
C ASP A 43 19.54 -9.63 6.17
N ALA A 44 20.76 -9.89 5.69
CA ALA A 44 21.14 -9.70 4.30
C ALA A 44 20.31 -10.58 3.33
N GLU A 45 19.89 -11.77 3.77
CA GLU A 45 19.07 -12.67 2.95
C GLU A 45 17.67 -12.11 2.72
N ARG A 46 17.10 -11.35 3.66
CA ARG A 46 15.80 -10.68 3.47
C ARG A 46 15.83 -9.53 2.47
N LEU A 47 17.00 -8.95 2.20
CA LEU A 47 17.15 -7.93 1.15
C LEU A 47 17.19 -8.55 -0.25
N LYS A 48 17.57 -9.82 -0.40
CA LYS A 48 17.62 -10.49 -1.70
C LYS A 48 16.23 -10.58 -2.32
N GLY A 49 16.07 -9.96 -3.50
CA GLY A 49 14.81 -9.86 -4.23
C GLY A 49 13.82 -8.86 -3.64
N ALA A 50 14.18 -8.15 -2.56
CA ALA A 50 13.38 -7.04 -2.06
C ALA A 50 13.34 -5.94 -3.11
N MET A 51 12.21 -5.26 -3.22
CA MET A 51 12.19 -3.99 -3.92
C MET A 51 12.82 -2.94 -3.00
N TRP A 52 13.55 -1.98 -3.58
CA TRP A 52 13.95 -0.74 -2.91
C TRP A 52 13.47 0.46 -3.73
N SER A 53 12.37 1.08 -3.27
CA SER A 53 11.71 2.20 -3.90
C SER A 53 12.41 3.46 -3.45
N MET A 54 12.72 4.33 -4.40
CA MET A 54 13.60 5.46 -4.20
C MET A 54 13.03 6.67 -4.91
N VAL A 55 13.09 7.80 -4.23
CA VAL A 55 12.90 9.12 -4.83
C VAL A 55 14.21 9.86 -4.68
N GLY A 56 14.84 10.18 -5.81
CA GLY A 56 16.20 10.72 -5.85
C GLY A 56 16.23 12.20 -6.20
N ARG A 57 17.11 12.93 -5.51
CA ARG A 57 17.53 14.29 -5.87
C ARG A 57 19.05 14.33 -5.91
N GLY A 58 19.63 14.42 -7.10
CA GLY A 58 21.08 14.43 -7.32
C GLY A 58 21.40 14.26 -8.80
N THR A 59 22.69 14.19 -9.14
CA THR A 59 23.09 13.92 -10.52
C THR A 59 22.79 12.47 -10.90
N PRO A 60 22.63 12.15 -12.20
CA PRO A 60 22.44 10.77 -12.67
C PRO A 60 23.52 9.82 -12.15
N ASP A 61 24.78 10.24 -12.12
CA ASP A 61 25.89 9.41 -11.62
C ASP A 61 25.77 9.10 -10.12
N GLN A 62 25.35 10.07 -9.31
CA GLN A 62 25.16 9.87 -7.87
C GLN A 62 24.01 8.90 -7.58
N LEU A 63 22.90 9.05 -8.30
CA LEU A 63 21.72 8.19 -8.15
C LEU A 63 21.97 6.79 -8.74
N GLY A 64 22.67 6.70 -9.87
CA GLY A 64 23.08 5.44 -10.49
C GLY A 64 24.07 4.66 -9.62
N GLY A 65 25.04 5.35 -9.00
CA GLY A 65 25.95 4.72 -8.04
C GLY A 65 25.23 4.16 -6.81
N PHE A 66 24.21 4.87 -6.30
CA PHE A 66 23.39 4.36 -5.20
C PHE A 66 22.50 3.18 -5.63
N ALA A 67 21.93 3.23 -6.83
CA ALA A 67 21.18 2.10 -7.39
C ALA A 67 22.08 0.85 -7.53
N GLY A 68 23.31 1.00 -8.01
CA GLY A 68 24.28 -0.10 -8.08
C GLY A 68 24.65 -0.68 -6.71
N PHE A 69 24.71 0.16 -5.66
CA PHE A 69 24.85 -0.32 -4.29
C PHE A 69 23.65 -1.16 -3.83
N VAL A 70 22.42 -0.71 -4.12
CA VAL A 70 21.18 -1.45 -3.84
C VAL A 70 21.18 -2.81 -4.54
N GLU A 71 21.60 -2.86 -5.81
CA GLU A 71 21.72 -4.11 -6.58
C GLU A 71 22.78 -5.05 -6.00
N ALA A 72 23.92 -4.51 -5.54
CA ALA A 72 24.97 -5.29 -4.89
C ALA A 72 24.51 -5.96 -3.58
N LEU A 73 23.48 -5.40 -2.91
CA LEU A 73 22.80 -5.99 -1.76
C LEU A 73 21.77 -7.07 -2.15
N GLY A 74 21.60 -7.34 -3.44
CA GLY A 74 20.61 -8.27 -3.98
C GLY A 74 19.18 -7.73 -4.01
N ALA A 75 18.97 -6.46 -3.64
CA ALA A 75 17.69 -5.78 -3.77
C ALA A 75 17.52 -5.19 -5.18
N ARG A 76 16.33 -4.71 -5.50
CA ARG A 76 15.98 -4.15 -6.80
C ARG A 76 15.65 -2.67 -6.71
N PRO A 77 16.49 -1.77 -7.27
CA PRO A 77 16.20 -0.35 -7.26
C PRO A 77 14.94 -0.05 -8.07
N LEU A 78 14.10 0.84 -7.56
CA LEU A 78 12.90 1.32 -8.23
C LEU A 78 12.76 2.83 -8.02
N PHE A 79 13.06 3.61 -9.05
CA PHE A 79 12.80 5.04 -9.04
C PHE A 79 11.31 5.31 -9.33
N VAL A 80 10.72 6.21 -8.55
CA VAL A 80 9.30 6.55 -8.63
C VAL A 80 9.09 8.01 -8.23
N ASP A 81 8.01 8.62 -8.71
CA ASP A 81 7.61 9.96 -8.29
C ASP A 81 7.18 9.96 -6.79
N PRO A 82 7.53 10.98 -6.00
CA PRO A 82 7.19 11.02 -4.57
C PRO A 82 5.69 10.99 -4.29
N VAL A 83 4.88 11.68 -5.09
CA VAL A 83 3.42 11.70 -4.91
C VAL A 83 2.85 10.34 -5.27
N GLU A 84 3.33 9.75 -6.36
CA GLU A 84 2.88 8.42 -6.78
C GLU A 84 3.22 7.35 -5.72
N ARG A 85 4.45 7.37 -5.17
CA ARG A 85 4.88 6.41 -4.15
C ARG A 85 4.08 6.52 -2.86
N ASP A 86 3.88 7.74 -2.37
CA ASP A 86 3.12 7.99 -1.14
C ASP A 86 1.64 7.60 -1.33
N GLY A 87 1.06 7.90 -2.50
CA GLY A 87 -0.29 7.45 -2.86
C GLY A 87 -0.44 5.93 -2.92
N MET A 88 0.55 5.21 -3.47
CA MET A 88 0.59 3.75 -3.41
C MET A 88 0.72 3.24 -1.97
N ALA A 89 1.57 3.88 -1.15
CA ALA A 89 1.77 3.51 0.25
C ALA A 89 0.47 3.53 1.05
N LEU A 90 -0.42 4.48 0.75
CA LEU A 90 -1.73 4.52 1.40
C LEU A 90 -2.50 3.22 1.19
N ALA A 91 -2.57 2.74 -0.05
CA ALA A 91 -3.34 1.55 -0.39
C ALA A 91 -2.78 0.27 0.25
N VAL A 92 -1.46 0.07 0.20
CA VAL A 92 -0.83 -1.22 0.54
C VAL A 92 -0.09 -1.26 1.87
N ASP A 93 0.25 -0.11 2.45
CA ASP A 93 0.96 -0.01 3.73
C ASP A 93 0.04 0.54 4.84
N VAL A 94 -0.64 1.67 4.61
CA VAL A 94 -1.41 2.40 5.64
C VAL A 94 -2.79 1.80 5.87
N ILE A 95 -3.60 1.62 4.81
CA ILE A 95 -4.98 1.15 4.92
C ILE A 95 -5.08 -0.22 5.62
N PRO A 96 -4.23 -1.23 5.35
CA PRO A 96 -4.28 -2.50 6.08
C PRO A 96 -4.12 -2.35 7.61
N GLN A 97 -3.24 -1.46 8.06
CA GLN A 97 -3.05 -1.18 9.49
C GLN A 97 -4.25 -0.43 10.08
N VAL A 98 -4.83 0.50 9.32
CA VAL A 98 -6.08 1.19 9.70
C VAL A 98 -7.22 0.18 9.86
N LEU A 99 -7.39 -0.76 8.93
CA LEU A 99 -8.42 -1.81 9.03
C LEU A 99 -8.18 -2.73 10.23
N SER A 100 -6.92 -3.02 10.56
CA SER A 100 -6.57 -3.78 11.78
C SER A 100 -7.06 -3.05 13.04
N ALA A 101 -6.81 -1.74 13.13
CA ALA A 101 -7.26 -0.91 14.24
C ALA A 101 -8.79 -0.76 14.30
N LEU A 102 -9.44 -0.59 13.15
CA LEU A 102 -10.90 -0.50 13.05
C LEU A 102 -11.57 -1.82 13.44
N LEU A 103 -11.02 -2.96 13.04
CA LEU A 103 -11.50 -4.29 13.44
C LEU A 103 -11.40 -4.47 14.96
N MET A 104 -10.24 -4.17 15.54
CA MET A 104 -10.04 -4.21 16.99
C MET A 104 -11.07 -3.32 17.70
N ALA A 105 -11.22 -2.08 17.25
CA ALA A 105 -12.16 -1.13 17.83
C ALA A 105 -13.63 -1.56 17.68
N ALA A 106 -14.02 -2.17 16.56
CA ALA A 106 -15.38 -2.63 16.32
C ALA A 106 -15.75 -3.78 17.27
N VAL A 107 -14.85 -4.76 17.43
CA VAL A 107 -15.09 -5.93 18.27
C VAL A 107 -14.98 -5.58 19.76
N SER A 108 -14.05 -4.72 20.15
CA SER A 108 -13.85 -4.37 21.57
C SER A 108 -14.88 -3.39 22.13
N LYS A 109 -15.61 -2.66 21.28
CA LYS A 109 -16.73 -1.78 21.68
C LYS A 109 -18.05 -2.52 21.87
N ASP A 110 -18.12 -3.79 21.47
CA ASP A 110 -19.28 -4.64 21.71
C ASP A 110 -19.46 -4.86 23.22
N GLY A 111 -20.71 -4.80 23.71
CA GLY A 111 -21.02 -4.95 25.13
C GLY A 111 -20.58 -6.29 25.73
N ALA A 112 -20.41 -7.33 24.90
CA ALA A 112 -19.95 -8.65 25.29
C ALA A 112 -18.44 -8.87 25.06
N TRP A 113 -17.63 -7.80 24.95
CA TRP A 113 -16.18 -7.92 24.76
C TRP A 113 -15.51 -8.74 25.87
N ARG A 114 -15.93 -8.57 27.13
CA ARG A 114 -15.36 -9.27 28.29
C ARG A 114 -15.47 -10.78 28.18
N GLU A 115 -16.52 -11.27 27.55
CA GLU A 115 -16.77 -12.68 27.30
C GLU A 115 -16.04 -13.12 26.02
N ARG A 116 -16.16 -12.34 24.94
CA ARG A 116 -15.57 -12.69 23.62
C ARG A 116 -14.05 -12.76 23.65
N MET A 117 -13.39 -11.93 24.44
CA MET A 117 -11.93 -11.89 24.52
C MET A 117 -11.31 -13.24 24.93
N TRP A 118 -12.02 -14.07 25.70
CA TRP A 118 -11.57 -15.42 26.06
C TRP A 118 -11.50 -16.39 24.88
N THR A 119 -12.25 -16.08 23.81
CA THR A 119 -12.31 -16.87 22.58
C THR A 119 -11.61 -16.18 21.40
N ALA A 120 -11.08 -14.98 21.61
CA ALA A 120 -10.34 -14.22 20.61
C ALA A 120 -8.94 -14.82 20.42
N GLY A 121 -8.85 -15.88 19.60
CA GLY A 121 -7.62 -16.61 19.33
C GLY A 121 -6.77 -16.04 18.18
N ALA A 122 -5.93 -16.89 17.61
CA ALA A 122 -4.92 -16.51 16.60
C ALA A 122 -5.48 -15.72 15.42
N ALA A 123 -6.65 -16.10 14.86
CA ALA A 123 -7.22 -15.39 13.72
C ALA A 123 -7.54 -13.91 14.02
N PHE A 124 -8.04 -13.61 15.23
CA PHE A 124 -8.29 -12.23 15.65
C PHE A 124 -6.97 -11.50 15.95
N GLY A 125 -6.02 -12.18 16.60
CA GLY A 125 -4.68 -11.64 16.85
C GLY A 125 -3.96 -11.23 15.56
N ASP A 126 -3.91 -12.12 14.57
CA ASP A 126 -3.27 -11.88 13.27
C ASP A 126 -3.94 -10.74 12.51
N ALA A 127 -5.28 -10.70 12.51
CA ALA A 127 -6.05 -9.65 11.81
C ALA A 127 -5.94 -8.27 12.47
N THR A 128 -5.57 -8.21 13.75
CA THR A 128 -5.45 -6.95 14.52
C THR A 128 -4.02 -6.55 14.84
N ALA A 129 -3.02 -7.37 14.49
CA ALA A 129 -1.60 -7.11 14.77
C ALA A 129 -1.11 -5.74 14.25
N GLY A 130 -1.70 -5.24 13.16
CA GLY A 130 -1.39 -3.92 12.59
C GLY A 130 -1.94 -2.72 13.35
N ALA A 131 -2.71 -2.90 14.42
CA ALA A 131 -3.37 -1.81 15.16
C ALA A 131 -2.40 -0.91 15.97
N MET A 132 -1.12 -1.27 16.06
CA MET A 132 -0.16 -0.66 17.00
C MET A 132 0.43 0.70 16.57
N ALA A 133 0.06 1.26 15.40
CA ALA A 133 0.73 2.43 14.80
C ALA A 133 -0.14 3.69 14.62
N ALA A 134 -1.05 3.99 15.56
CA ALA A 134 -2.09 5.01 15.33
C ALA A 134 -1.61 6.42 14.94
N PRO A 135 -0.62 7.07 15.59
CA PRO A 135 -0.24 8.45 15.26
C PRO A 135 0.32 8.62 13.84
N THR A 136 1.24 7.75 13.44
CA THR A 136 1.90 7.82 12.12
C THR A 136 0.96 7.52 10.96
N LEU A 137 -0.09 6.71 11.19
CA LEU A 137 -1.10 6.42 10.17
C LEU A 137 -1.98 7.65 9.89
N VAL A 138 -2.35 8.41 10.93
CA VAL A 138 -3.18 9.60 10.78
C VAL A 138 -2.47 10.68 9.97
N ASP A 139 -1.19 10.93 10.22
CA ASP A 139 -0.41 11.91 9.46
C ASP A 139 -0.37 11.55 7.97
N ALA A 140 -0.12 10.28 7.62
CA ALA A 140 -0.14 9.80 6.25
C ALA A 140 -1.53 9.96 5.60
N MET A 141 -2.60 9.63 6.33
CA MET A 141 -3.98 9.78 5.85
C MET A 141 -4.37 11.25 5.60
N LEU A 142 -3.92 12.16 6.46
CA LEU A 142 -4.20 13.59 6.34
C LEU A 142 -3.40 14.25 5.21
N ALA A 143 -2.23 13.71 4.88
CA ALA A 143 -1.42 14.17 3.75
C ALA A 143 -2.11 13.95 2.39
N ASP A 144 -2.89 12.88 2.24
CA ASP A 144 -3.76 12.67 1.07
C ASP A 144 -5.13 12.08 1.46
N LYS A 145 -6.02 13.01 1.83
CA LYS A 145 -7.40 12.72 2.25
C LYS A 145 -8.22 12.10 1.13
N THR A 146 -7.96 12.49 -0.11
CA THR A 146 -8.73 12.05 -1.28
C THR A 146 -8.46 10.58 -1.59
N THR A 147 -7.20 10.17 -1.57
CA THR A 147 -6.78 8.77 -1.76
C THR A 147 -7.16 7.93 -0.56
N THR A 148 -7.03 8.46 0.66
CA THR A 148 -7.49 7.79 1.88
C THR A 148 -9.00 7.47 1.82
N ALA A 149 -9.83 8.48 1.53
CA ALA A 149 -11.27 8.28 1.41
C ALA A 149 -11.62 7.32 0.26
N HIS A 150 -10.87 7.35 -0.84
CA HIS A 150 -11.05 6.39 -1.94
C HIS A 150 -10.94 4.95 -1.44
N TRP A 151 -9.83 4.59 -0.80
CA TRP A 151 -9.55 3.21 -0.41
C TRP A 151 -10.45 2.72 0.73
N LEU A 152 -10.77 3.57 1.70
CA LEU A 152 -11.77 3.23 2.72
C LEU A 152 -13.14 2.94 2.08
N ASN A 153 -13.58 3.75 1.11
CA ASN A 153 -14.82 3.49 0.39
C ASN A 153 -14.78 2.19 -0.42
N GLN A 154 -13.64 1.83 -1.03
CA GLN A 154 -13.50 0.53 -1.70
C GLN A 154 -13.71 -0.62 -0.72
N VAL A 155 -13.07 -0.58 0.44
CA VAL A 155 -13.22 -1.62 1.46
C VAL A 155 -14.66 -1.70 1.97
N MET A 156 -15.29 -0.56 2.24
CA MET A 156 -16.68 -0.54 2.68
C MET A 156 -17.63 -1.13 1.64
N ARG A 157 -17.39 -0.90 0.34
CA ARG A 157 -18.18 -1.52 -0.73
C ARG A 157 -18.07 -3.04 -0.72
N GLU A 158 -16.86 -3.58 -0.57
CA GLU A 158 -16.65 -5.03 -0.48
C GLU A 158 -17.38 -5.64 0.74
N CYS A 159 -17.31 -4.97 1.90
CA CYS A 159 -18.02 -5.40 3.11
C CYS A 159 -19.56 -5.38 2.93
N VAL A 160 -20.09 -4.32 2.32
CA VAL A 160 -21.54 -4.17 2.08
C VAL A 160 -22.02 -5.23 1.10
N ALA A 161 -21.30 -5.46 -0.01
CA ALA A 161 -21.66 -6.48 -0.99
C ALA A 161 -21.72 -7.87 -0.36
N LEU A 162 -20.73 -8.23 0.48
CA LEU A 162 -20.71 -9.51 1.18
C LEU A 162 -21.87 -9.61 2.18
N ARG A 163 -22.14 -8.56 2.97
CA ARG A 163 -23.26 -8.52 3.91
C ARG A 163 -24.59 -8.74 3.18
N ASP A 164 -24.84 -7.99 2.12
CA ASP A 164 -26.11 -8.01 1.39
C ASP A 164 -26.35 -9.39 0.75
N ALA A 165 -25.31 -10.05 0.23
CA ALA A 165 -25.40 -11.42 -0.27
C ALA A 165 -25.79 -12.42 0.84
N ILE A 166 -25.21 -12.29 2.03
CA ILE A 166 -25.56 -13.14 3.18
C ILE A 166 -27.00 -12.89 3.66
N GLU A 167 -27.42 -11.63 3.76
CA GLU A 167 -28.80 -11.28 4.14
C GLU A 167 -29.84 -11.78 3.14
N ALA A 168 -29.50 -11.81 1.85
CA ALA A 168 -30.35 -12.36 0.79
C ALA A 168 -30.36 -13.91 0.74
N GLY A 169 -29.51 -14.58 1.52
CA GLY A 169 -29.32 -16.04 1.44
C GLY A 169 -28.58 -16.50 0.19
N ASP A 170 -27.93 -15.59 -0.53
CA ASP A 170 -27.16 -15.88 -1.75
C ASP A 170 -25.75 -16.37 -1.40
N GLY A 171 -25.67 -17.63 -1.00
CA GLY A 171 -24.41 -18.27 -0.64
C GLY A 171 -23.42 -18.38 -1.81
N ASP A 172 -23.90 -18.43 -3.04
CA ASP A 172 -23.06 -18.54 -4.24
C ASP A 172 -22.35 -17.21 -4.53
N ALA A 173 -23.05 -16.08 -4.44
CA ALA A 173 -22.44 -14.75 -4.57
C ALA A 173 -21.39 -14.50 -3.49
N ALA A 174 -21.71 -14.80 -2.22
CA ALA A 174 -20.77 -14.65 -1.11
C ALA A 174 -19.52 -15.53 -1.29
N ARG A 175 -19.70 -16.79 -1.69
CA ARG A 175 -18.59 -17.72 -1.98
C ARG A 175 -17.74 -17.24 -3.14
N ALA A 176 -18.36 -16.77 -4.22
CA ALA A 176 -17.65 -16.27 -5.39
C ALA A 176 -16.76 -15.06 -5.04
N GLN A 177 -17.28 -14.10 -4.26
CA GLN A 177 -16.51 -12.93 -3.83
C GLN A 177 -15.28 -13.33 -3.00
N LEU A 178 -15.45 -14.18 -1.99
CA LEU A 178 -14.34 -14.65 -1.13
C LEU A 178 -13.33 -15.50 -1.89
N THR A 179 -13.80 -16.37 -2.80
CA THR A 179 -12.92 -17.19 -3.65
C THR A 179 -12.09 -16.33 -4.58
N GLN A 180 -12.69 -15.32 -5.22
CA GLN A 180 -11.97 -14.39 -6.07
C GLN A 180 -10.88 -13.63 -5.29
N ALA A 181 -11.16 -13.22 -4.05
CA ALA A 181 -10.16 -12.58 -3.19
C ALA A 181 -8.99 -13.54 -2.87
N ALA A 182 -9.29 -14.80 -2.56
CA ALA A 182 -8.28 -15.83 -2.31
C ALA A 182 -7.39 -16.08 -3.55
N GLU A 183 -7.97 -16.23 -4.73
CA GLU A 183 -7.24 -16.40 -5.99
C GLU A 183 -6.37 -15.18 -6.35
N LYS A 184 -6.85 -13.96 -6.09
CA LYS A 184 -6.04 -12.74 -6.28
C LYS A 184 -4.84 -12.72 -5.34
N ARG A 185 -5.03 -13.12 -4.08
CA ARG A 185 -3.95 -13.23 -3.09
C ARG A 185 -2.92 -14.27 -3.51
N GLU A 186 -3.35 -15.46 -3.92
CA GLU A 186 -2.47 -16.53 -4.36
C GLU A 186 -1.62 -16.10 -5.55
N ARG A 187 -2.26 -15.52 -6.59
CA ARG A 187 -1.55 -14.98 -7.75
C ARG A 187 -0.52 -13.92 -7.36
N TRP A 188 -0.91 -12.95 -6.55
CA TRP A 188 0.02 -11.92 -6.06
C TRP A 188 1.24 -12.52 -5.35
N TYR A 189 1.02 -13.52 -4.51
CA TYR A 189 2.10 -14.18 -3.77
C TYR A 189 3.00 -15.03 -4.67
N ASP A 190 2.41 -15.70 -5.66
CA ASP A 190 3.13 -16.44 -6.68
C ASP A 190 3.98 -15.52 -7.56
N ASP A 191 3.49 -14.33 -7.92
CA ASP A 191 4.24 -13.32 -8.66
C ASP A 191 5.44 -12.80 -7.84
N TRP A 192 5.28 -12.68 -6.52
CA TRP A 192 6.41 -12.42 -5.62
C TRP A 192 7.42 -13.58 -5.61
N ARG A 193 6.94 -14.83 -5.52
CA ARG A 193 7.76 -16.05 -5.42
C ARG A 193 8.52 -16.39 -6.70
N LYS A 194 7.89 -16.22 -7.86
CA LYS A 194 8.52 -16.36 -9.18
C LYS A 194 9.56 -15.27 -9.44
N GLY A 195 9.69 -14.35 -8.48
CA GLY A 195 10.47 -13.15 -8.55
C GLY A 195 9.89 -12.24 -9.62
N ARG A 196 10.02 -10.94 -9.46
CA ARG A 196 9.87 -10.03 -10.61
C ARG A 196 11.04 -10.23 -11.60
N GLU A 197 11.56 -11.45 -11.78
CA GLU A 197 12.85 -11.86 -12.38
C GLU A 197 13.04 -11.46 -13.83
N THR A 198 11.97 -11.18 -14.58
CA THR A 198 12.07 -10.88 -16.01
C THR A 198 11.38 -9.58 -16.43
N GLY A 199 10.68 -8.91 -15.52
CA GLY A 199 9.90 -7.71 -15.81
C GLY A 199 10.47 -6.46 -15.14
N ALA A 200 10.67 -5.40 -15.92
CA ALA A 200 10.80 -4.06 -15.33
C ALA A 200 9.51 -3.75 -14.56
N PRO A 201 9.59 -3.18 -13.34
CA PRO A 201 8.41 -2.64 -12.70
C PRO A 201 7.71 -1.67 -13.68
N PRO A 202 6.37 -1.70 -13.80
CA PRO A 202 5.63 -1.01 -14.87
C PRO A 202 5.68 0.53 -14.83
N ILE A 203 6.60 1.10 -14.05
CA ILE A 203 6.81 2.54 -13.91
C ILE A 203 7.48 3.14 -15.16
N ASP A 204 8.25 2.35 -15.93
CA ASP A 204 9.03 2.84 -17.07
C ASP A 204 8.41 2.56 -18.46
N GLN A 205 7.23 1.90 -18.52
CA GLN A 205 6.59 1.58 -19.82
C GLN A 205 5.63 2.64 -20.35
N GLN A 206 5.51 3.81 -19.71
CA GLN A 206 4.66 4.88 -20.22
C GLN A 206 5.44 6.16 -20.52
N GLN A 207 6.21 6.12 -21.61
CA GLN A 207 6.37 7.31 -22.46
C GLN A 207 4.98 7.72 -22.96
N GLY A 208 4.28 8.55 -22.19
CA GLY A 208 2.94 9.02 -22.56
C GLY A 208 1.94 9.19 -21.41
N GLY A 209 2.33 9.84 -20.32
CA GLY A 209 1.39 10.67 -19.54
C GLY A 209 0.16 10.02 -18.89
N ARG A 210 0.08 8.70 -18.67
CA ARG A 210 -0.94 8.11 -17.79
C ARG A 210 -0.27 7.53 -16.55
N SER A 211 -0.10 8.40 -15.55
CA SER A 211 0.21 7.96 -14.18
C SER A 211 -0.84 6.93 -13.73
N ILE A 212 -0.46 5.97 -12.90
CA ILE A 212 -1.41 5.06 -12.22
C ILE A 212 -2.51 5.87 -11.51
N MET A 213 -2.18 7.05 -10.99
CA MET A 213 -3.14 8.01 -10.43
C MET A 213 -4.12 8.57 -11.49
N GLY A 214 -3.68 8.72 -12.74
CA GLY A 214 -4.52 9.08 -13.89
C GLY A 214 -5.49 7.98 -14.31
N LEU A 215 -5.17 6.70 -14.09
CA LEU A 215 -6.12 5.60 -14.25
C LEU A 215 -7.22 5.65 -13.16
N PHE A 216 -6.84 5.86 -11.90
CA PHE A 216 -7.79 6.03 -10.79
C PHE A 216 -8.69 7.28 -10.92
N LEU A 217 -8.14 8.39 -11.42
CA LEU A 217 -8.90 9.63 -11.65
C LEU A 217 -9.79 9.54 -12.90
N GLY A 218 -9.32 8.87 -13.95
CA GLY A 218 -10.08 8.62 -15.18
C GLY A 218 -11.31 7.74 -14.95
N GLN A 219 -11.20 6.74 -14.08
CA GLN A 219 -12.32 5.89 -13.68
C GLN A 219 -13.39 6.68 -12.92
N ARG A 220 -13.00 7.62 -12.04
CA ARG A 220 -13.93 8.53 -11.35
C ARG A 220 -14.65 9.51 -12.27
N MET A 221 -13.99 10.02 -13.31
CA MET A 221 -14.67 10.87 -14.31
C MET A 221 -15.64 10.05 -15.17
N ALA A 222 -15.28 8.82 -15.55
CA ALA A 222 -16.17 7.92 -16.27
C ALA A 222 -17.42 7.56 -15.43
N ASP A 223 -17.24 7.30 -14.14
CA ASP A 223 -18.35 7.03 -13.21
C ASP A 223 -19.27 8.26 -13.05
N MET A 224 -18.71 9.47 -12.98
CA MET A 224 -19.50 10.72 -12.94
C MET A 224 -20.26 11.01 -14.24
N LEU A 225 -19.67 10.70 -15.40
CA LEU A 225 -20.29 10.93 -16.71
C LEU A 225 -21.32 9.85 -17.07
N SER A 226 -21.20 8.64 -16.50
CA SER A 226 -22.17 7.55 -16.67
C SER A 226 -23.42 7.68 -15.79
N GLY A 227 -23.42 8.63 -14.84
CA GLY A 227 -24.56 8.95 -13.98
C GLY A 227 -25.71 9.62 -14.73
N LYS A 228 -26.61 8.83 -15.32
CA LYS A 228 -27.91 9.29 -15.85
C LYS A 228 -28.67 10.12 -14.81
N PRO A 229 -29.31 11.24 -15.19
CA PRO A 229 -30.02 12.10 -14.25
C PRO A 229 -31.21 11.37 -13.62
N ARG A 230 -31.24 11.37 -12.29
CA ARG A 230 -32.33 10.84 -11.47
C ARG A 230 -33.54 11.75 -11.63
N ASN A 231 -34.45 11.35 -12.50
CA ASN A 231 -35.70 12.07 -12.78
C ASN A 231 -36.52 12.16 -11.47
N ARG A 232 -36.75 13.38 -10.98
CA ARG A 232 -37.64 13.64 -9.86
C ARG A 232 -39.08 13.67 -10.38
N ARG A 233 -39.91 12.74 -9.91
CA ARG A 233 -41.33 12.94 -9.64
C ARG A 233 -41.64 12.26 -8.32
#